data_AF-A0A958IRI3-F1
#
_entry.id   AF-A0A958IRI3-F1
#
_cell.length_a   1.000
_cell.length_b   1.000
_cell.length_c   1.000
_cell.angle_alpha   90.00
_cell.angle_beta   90.00
_cell.angle_gamma   90.00
#
_symmetry.space_group_name_H-M   'P 1'
#
loop_
_entity.id
_entity.type
_entity.pdbx_description
1 polymer ?
#
loop_
_entity_poly.entity_id
_entity_poly.type
_entity_poly.pdbx_seq_one_letter_code
_entity_poly.pdbx_strand_id
1 'polypeptide(L)' 'MPPLLQKVTYLNPMRYFMSIIRDIFQKGAAARHLLQDVIPLAGFGLLIFVFSVLKFQKRAA' A
#
# COMPACT_ATOMS: atom_id res chain seq x y z
N MET A 1 13.27 15.21 9.37
CA MET A 1 11.91 15.74 9.05
C MET A 1 11.04 15.64 10.29
N PRO A 2 10.06 16.53 10.50
CA PRO A 2 9.17 16.49 11.66
C PRO A 2 8.53 15.10 11.81
N PRO A 3 8.53 14.50 13.02
CA PRO A 3 8.14 13.10 13.23
C PRO A 3 6.67 12.82 12.87
N LEU A 4 5.80 13.83 12.93
CA LEU A 4 4.40 13.75 12.51
C LEU A 4 4.26 13.46 11.01
N LEU A 5 5.00 14.19 10.17
CA LEU A 5 4.92 14.05 8.71
C LEU A 5 5.45 12.70 8.22
N GLN A 6 6.44 12.13 8.93
CA GLN A 6 6.92 10.77 8.64
C GLN A 6 5.82 9.72 8.81
N LYS A 7 5.03 9.80 9.89
CA LYS A 7 3.92 8.86 10.12
C LYS A 7 2.85 8.97 9.04
N VAL A 8 2.52 10.19 8.60
CA VAL A 8 1.56 10.43 7.52
C VAL A 8 2.03 9.82 6.20
N THR A 9 3.34 9.78 5.96
CA THR A 9 3.88 9.21 4.72
C THR A 9 3.69 7.69 4.64
N TYR A 10 3.52 6.98 5.76
CA TYR A 10 3.14 5.56 5.75
C TYR A 10 1.70 5.32 5.30
N LEU A 11 0.84 6.35 5.33
CA LEU A 11 -0.52 6.25 4.80
C LEU A 11 -0.58 6.33 3.26
N ASN A 12 0.54 6.66 2.59
CA ASN A 12 0.58 6.82 1.14
C ASN A 12 0.90 5.49 0.43
N PRO A 13 -0.04 4.88 -0.31
CA PRO A 13 0.19 3.63 -1.04
C PRO A 13 1.29 3.75 -2.11
N MET A 14 1.49 4.94 -2.70
CA MET A 14 2.53 5.16 -3.72
C MET A 14 3.95 4.95 -3.19
N ARG A 15 4.16 5.17 -1.88
CA ARG A 15 5.47 4.93 -1.25
C ARG A 15 5.88 3.46 -1.36
N TYR A 16 4.95 2.55 -1.08
CA TYR A 16 5.20 1.11 -1.12
C TYR A 16 5.46 0.65 -2.56
N PHE A 17 4.72 1.19 -3.54
CA PHE A 17 4.96 0.92 -4.96
C PHE A 17 6.36 1.37 -5.43
N MET A 18 6.77 2.59 -5.08
CA MET A 18 8.12 3.10 -5.39
C MET A 18 9.22 2.24 -4.75
N SER A 19 8.99 1.77 -3.52
CA SER A 19 9.91 0.89 -2.80
C SER A 19 10.07 -0.46 -3.50
N ILE A 20 8.96 -1.08 -3.93
CA ILE A 20 8.95 -2.34 -4.69
C ILE A 20 9.73 -2.20 -6.00
N ILE A 21 9.44 -1.17 -6.80
CA ILE A 21 10.17 -0.92 -8.05
C ILE A 21 11.66 -0.76 -7.76
N ARG A 22 12.02 0.04 -6.77
CA ARG A 22 13.41 0.27 -6.42
C ARG A 22 14.12 -1.03 -6.02
N ASP A 23 13.49 -1.85 -5.19
CA ASP A 23 14.08 -3.10 -4.70
C ASP A 23 14.21 -4.16 -5.80
N ILE A 24 13.25 -4.21 -6.74
CA ILE A 24 13.32 -5.08 -7.93
C ILE A 24 14.47 -4.65 -8.85
N PHE A 25 14.53 -3.36 -9.21
CA PHE A 25 15.44 -2.87 -10.24
C PHE A 25 16.86 -2.62 -9.73
N GLN A 26 17.04 -2.16 -8.48
CA GLN A 26 18.35 -1.74 -7.97
C GLN A 26 19.05 -2.79 -7.12
N LYS A 27 18.29 -3.65 -6.41
CA LYS A 27 18.88 -4.56 -5.42
C LYS A 27 18.91 -6.01 -5.83
N GLY A 28 18.15 -6.42 -6.84
CA GLY A 28 17.92 -7.86 -7.11
C GLY A 28 17.44 -8.57 -5.84
N ALA A 29 16.57 -7.91 -5.06
CA ALA A 29 16.29 -8.29 -3.69
C ALA A 29 15.59 -9.66 -3.60
N ALA A 30 15.95 -10.43 -2.56
CA ALA A 30 15.25 -11.67 -2.23
C ALA A 30 13.75 -11.40 -1.98
N ALA A 31 12.88 -12.30 -2.44
CA ALA A 31 11.42 -12.18 -2.38
C ALA A 31 10.86 -11.77 -0.99
N ARG A 32 11.59 -12.04 0.10
CA ARG A 32 11.23 -11.63 1.46
C ARG A 32 11.15 -10.12 1.67
N HIS A 33 11.98 -9.31 0.98
CA HIS A 33 11.90 -7.86 1.10
C HIS A 33 10.69 -7.28 0.38
N LEU A 34 10.35 -7.83 -0.79
CA LEU A 34 9.15 -7.42 -1.51
C LEU A 34 7.87 -7.68 -0.70
N LEU A 35 7.81 -8.78 0.05
CA LEU A 35 6.62 -9.11 0.87
C LEU A 35 6.30 -8.01 1.90
N GLN A 36 7.30 -7.33 2.46
CA GLN A 36 7.07 -6.24 3.42
C GLN A 36 6.33 -5.05 2.81
N ASP A 37 6.54 -4.78 1.51
CA ASP A 37 5.87 -3.68 0.81
C ASP A 37 4.61 -4.13 0.07
N VAL A 38 4.54 -5.39 -0.38
CA VAL A 38 3.38 -5.96 -1.07
C VAL A 38 2.21 -6.16 -0.12
N ILE A 39 2.44 -6.63 1.12
CA ILE A 39 1.37 -6.82 2.12
C ILE A 39 0.59 -5.52 2.42
N PRO A 40 1.24 -4.38 2.76
CA PRO A 40 0.51 -3.14 3.01
C PRO A 40 -0.20 -2.64 1.75
N LEU A 41 0.40 -2.80 0.57
CA LEU A 41 -0.24 -2.41 -0.69
C LEU A 41 -1.50 -3.26 -0.99
N ALA A 42 -1.44 -4.57 -0.75
CA ALA A 42 -2.59 -5.46 -0.83
C ALA A 42 -3.67 -5.08 0.21
N GLY A 43 -3.26 -4.71 1.42
CA GLY A 43 -4.14 -4.18 2.46
C GLY A 43 -4.90 -2.93 2.02
N PHE A 44 -4.22 -1.98 1.37
CA PHE A 44 -4.88 -0.81 0.77
C PHE A 44 -5.89 -1.19 -0.31
N GLY A 45 -5.54 -2.14 -1.19
CA GLY A 45 -6.47 -2.65 -2.21
C GLY A 45 -7.72 -3.27 -1.60
N LEU A 46 -7.55 -4.10 -0.57
CA LEU A 46 -8.65 -4.73 0.17
C LEU A 46 -9.53 -3.69 0.88
N LEU A 47 -8.93 -2.68 1.52
CA LEU A 47 -9.66 -1.59 2.15
C LEU A 47 -10.53 -0.83 1.14
N ILE A 48 -9.96 -0.46 0.00
CA ILE A 48 -10.68 0.24 -1.07
C ILE A 48 -11.81 -0.65 -1.63
N PHE A 49 -11.54 -1.94 -1.81
CA PHE A 49 -12.52 -2.91 -2.28
C PHE A 49 -13.70 -3.05 -1.31
N VAL A 50 -13.42 -3.26 -0.02
CA VAL A 50 -14.44 -3.34 1.04
C VAL A 50 -15.24 -2.05 1.11
N PHE A 51 -14.58 -0.89 1.09
CA PHE A 51 -15.27 0.40 1.05
C PHE A 51 -16.17 0.53 -0.18
N SER A 52 -15.70 0.07 -1.34
CA SER A 52 -16.48 0.09 -2.57
C SER A 52 -17.71 -0.80 -2.48
N VAL A 53 -17.57 -2.03 -1.97
CA VAL A 53 -18.69 -2.97 -1.77
C VAL A 53 -19.72 -2.40 -0.79
N LEU A 54 -19.28 -1.88 0.35
CA LEU A 54 -20.16 -1.25 1.35
C LEU A 54 -20.90 -0.03 0.78
N LYS A 55 -20.21 0.80 0.00
CA LYS A 55 -20.81 1.96 -0.66
C LYS A 55 -21.79 1.54 -1.76
N PHE A 56 -21.51 0.47 -2.50
CA PHE A 56 -22.37 -0.02 -3.57
C PHE A 56 -23.66 -0.67 -3.03
N GLN A 57 -23.57 -1.46 -1.96
CA GLN A 57 -24.75 -1.99 -1.27
C GLN A 57 -25.68 -0.88 -0.78
N LYS A 58 -25.13 0.21 -0.25
CA LYS A 58 -25.93 1.37 0.21
C LYS A 58 -26.56 2.19 -0.91
N ARG A 59 -26.14 2.01 -2.17
CA ARG A 59 -26.73 2.68 -3.34
C ARG A 59 -27.76 1.81 -4.06
N ALA A 60 -27.71 0.50 -3.87
CA ALA A 60 -28.61 -0.46 -4.50
C ALA A 60 -29.83 -0.82 -3.62
N ALA A 61 -29.84 -0.40 -2.35
CA ALA A 61 -30.94 -0.56 -1.39
C ALA A 61 -31.78 0.72 -1.28
#